data_AF-A0A9Q3Q5K1-F1
#
_entry.id   AF-A0A9Q3Q5K1-F1
#
_cell.length_a   1.000
_cell.length_b   1.000
_cell.length_c   1.000
_cell.angle_alpha   90.00
_cell.angle_beta   90.00
_cell.angle_gamma   90.00
#
_symmetry.space_group_name_H-M   'P 1'
#
loop_
_entity.id
_entity.type
_entity.pdbx_description
1 polymer ?
#
loop_
_entity_poly.entity_id
_entity_poly.type
_entity_poly.pdbx_seq_one_letter_code
_entity_poly.pdbx_strand_id
1 'polypeptide(L)'
;MPTPHMQHQSSGSAEIASFDVDYIPTSEIPSELDISALSDHQIKGEALEHVRQIISDTIICLPWTRVPCKMSSPSHGGLKATEWALLYMVHIPLLILSQQMSLDEHKTANTQRNMGQEEELAHELTKNTFHLISAINIATSWTVSTDDVNAFAELWKTFRLSNKHLFPKQKSKPNYHFADHIPKLFQHWAPKKASATWGYERLIGVFAKMPTNNKICTSINKINIFTLIKRMN
;
A
#
# COMPACT_ATOMS: atom_id res chain seq x y z
N MET A 1 -34.91 -36.77 -33.26
CA MET A 1 -34.74 -36.21 -31.89
C MET A 1 -34.38 -34.74 -32.02
N PRO A 2 -35.11 -33.82 -31.37
CA PRO A 2 -34.90 -32.38 -31.53
C PRO A 2 -33.76 -31.88 -30.64
N THR A 3 -33.00 -30.93 -31.16
CA THR A 3 -31.95 -30.15 -30.48
C THR A 3 -32.51 -29.34 -29.29
N PRO A 4 -31.81 -29.24 -28.15
CA PRO A 4 -32.28 -28.44 -27.02
C PRO A 4 -32.03 -26.95 -27.28
N HIS A 5 -33.09 -26.18 -27.12
CA HIS A 5 -33.10 -24.72 -27.14
C HIS A 5 -32.40 -24.19 -25.88
N MET A 6 -31.21 -23.59 -26.00
CA MET A 6 -30.61 -22.86 -24.88
C MET A 6 -31.39 -21.55 -24.67
N GLN A 7 -32.15 -21.47 -23.58
CA GLN A 7 -32.73 -20.23 -23.11
C GLN A 7 -31.64 -19.38 -22.47
N HIS A 8 -31.40 -18.20 -23.02
CA HIS A 8 -30.69 -17.11 -22.35
C HIS A 8 -31.52 -16.69 -21.13
N GLN A 9 -31.09 -17.06 -19.92
CA GLN A 9 -31.59 -16.41 -18.71
C GLN A 9 -30.84 -15.09 -18.51
N SER A 10 -31.64 -14.03 -18.60
CA SER A 10 -31.31 -12.65 -18.27
C SER A 10 -30.67 -12.54 -16.89
N SER A 11 -29.55 -11.83 -16.85
CA SER A 11 -28.83 -11.37 -15.66
C SER A 11 -29.75 -10.78 -14.60
N GLY A 12 -29.79 -11.40 -13.43
CA GLY A 12 -30.18 -10.73 -12.19
C GLY A 12 -29.02 -9.88 -11.73
N SER A 13 -29.00 -8.61 -12.14
CA SER A 13 -28.15 -7.59 -11.49
C SER A 13 -28.60 -7.49 -10.04
N ALA A 14 -27.86 -8.12 -9.12
CA ALA A 14 -28.00 -7.82 -7.71
C ALA A 14 -27.65 -6.34 -7.53
N GLU A 15 -28.67 -5.50 -7.32
CA GLU A 15 -28.50 -4.16 -6.78
C GLU A 15 -27.76 -4.31 -5.45
N ILE A 16 -26.46 -4.08 -5.48
CA ILE A 16 -25.69 -3.80 -4.28
C ILE A 16 -26.27 -2.50 -3.77
N ALA A 17 -27.08 -2.60 -2.71
CA ALA A 17 -27.62 -1.47 -2.00
C ALA A 17 -26.52 -0.42 -1.82
N SER A 18 -26.85 0.83 -2.12
CA SER A 18 -26.04 2.02 -1.89
C SER A 18 -25.69 2.11 -0.40
N PHE A 19 -24.70 1.32 0.03
CA PHE A 19 -24.07 1.45 1.33
C PHE A 19 -23.39 2.81 1.29
N ASP A 20 -23.80 3.72 2.18
CA ASP A 20 -23.14 5.01 2.32
C ASP A 20 -21.69 4.72 2.74
N VAL A 21 -20.78 4.77 1.76
CA VAL A 21 -19.36 4.39 1.88
C VAL A 21 -18.64 5.25 2.91
N ASP A 22 -19.20 6.42 3.24
CA ASP A 22 -18.66 7.34 4.22
C ASP A 22 -19.27 7.13 5.63
N TYR A 23 -20.32 6.30 5.76
CA TYR A 23 -20.94 5.96 7.04
C TYR A 23 -20.20 4.81 7.73
N ILE A 24 -19.37 5.17 8.70
CA ILE A 24 -18.79 4.24 9.67
C ILE A 24 -19.68 4.25 10.93
N PRO A 25 -20.39 3.16 11.25
CA PRO A 25 -21.18 3.05 12.47
C PRO A 25 -20.26 3.18 13.69
N THR A 26 -20.54 4.14 14.57
CA THR A 26 -19.79 4.39 15.81
C THR A 26 -19.98 3.31 16.86
N SER A 27 -20.90 2.36 16.66
CA SER A 27 -21.25 1.29 17.60
C SER A 27 -20.28 0.11 17.63
N GLU A 28 -19.33 0.02 16.71
CA GLU A 28 -18.34 -1.08 16.62
C GLU A 28 -16.93 -0.68 17.12
N ILE A 29 -16.82 0.47 17.80
CA ILE A 29 -15.54 1.01 18.28
C ILE A 29 -15.14 0.32 19.60
N PRO A 30 -13.97 -0.35 19.68
CA PRO A 30 -13.46 -0.90 20.94
C PRO A 30 -13.17 0.20 21.97
N SER A 31 -13.14 -0.20 23.25
CA SER A 31 -13.01 0.60 24.48
C SER A 31 -12.13 1.85 24.41
N GLU A 32 -12.52 2.90 25.15
CA GLU A 32 -11.80 4.18 25.34
C GLU A 32 -10.36 3.96 25.84
N LEU A 33 -9.42 3.80 24.91
CA LEU A 33 -8.01 4.07 25.15
C LEU A 33 -7.82 5.60 25.25
N ASP A 34 -6.83 6.09 25.99
CA ASP A 34 -6.49 7.52 25.98
C ASP A 34 -5.77 7.88 24.68
N ILE A 35 -6.57 8.24 23.67
CA ILE A 35 -6.15 8.52 22.29
C ILE A 35 -5.60 9.95 22.15
N SER A 36 -5.57 10.74 23.23
CA SER A 36 -5.16 12.15 23.19
C SER A 36 -3.71 12.34 22.75
N ALA A 37 -2.84 11.36 23.03
CA ALA A 37 -1.44 11.33 22.62
C ALA A 37 -1.21 11.06 21.13
N LEU A 38 -2.18 10.47 20.42
CA LEU A 38 -2.00 9.99 19.03
C LEU A 38 -2.02 11.08 17.96
N SER A 39 -2.46 12.30 18.28
CA SER A 39 -2.51 13.38 17.28
C SER A 39 -1.14 13.83 16.74
N ASP A 40 -0.03 13.37 17.32
CA ASP A 40 1.34 13.76 16.94
C ASP A 40 2.30 12.60 16.66
N HIS A 41 1.79 11.38 16.41
CA HIS A 41 2.63 10.21 16.08
C HIS A 41 3.14 10.26 14.63
N GLN A 42 3.91 11.29 14.31
CA GLN A 42 4.74 11.32 13.11
C GLN A 42 6.01 10.52 13.36
N ILE A 43 6.42 9.67 12.42
CA ILE A 43 7.74 9.00 12.47
C ILE A 43 8.81 10.10 12.38
N LYS A 44 9.41 10.44 13.53
CA LYS A 44 10.42 11.49 13.69
C LYS A 44 11.59 10.95 14.51
N GLY A 45 12.71 11.67 14.50
CA GLY A 45 13.87 11.40 15.34
C GLY A 45 14.43 9.99 15.15
N GLU A 46 14.58 9.26 16.25
CA GLU A 46 15.17 7.92 16.31
C GLU A 46 14.42 6.89 15.46
N ALA A 47 13.08 6.91 15.50
CA ALA A 47 12.27 5.97 14.71
C ALA A 47 12.49 6.15 13.20
N LEU A 48 12.66 7.40 12.74
CA LEU A 48 12.96 7.68 11.33
C LEU A 48 14.36 7.18 10.95
N GLU A 49 15.34 7.33 11.83
CA GLU A 49 16.69 6.86 11.56
C GLU A 49 16.75 5.33 11.53
N HIS A 50 16.01 4.67 12.40
CA HIS A 50 15.88 3.21 12.38
C HIS A 50 15.26 2.72 11.05
N VAL A 51 14.23 3.40 10.55
CA VAL A 51 13.67 3.11 9.22
C VAL A 51 14.73 3.26 8.12
N ARG A 52 15.54 4.32 8.16
CA ARG A 52 16.63 4.53 7.18
C ARG A 52 17.71 3.46 7.26
N GLN A 53 18.05 3.04 8.47
CA GLN A 53 19.00 1.94 8.70
C GLN A 53 18.47 0.64 8.09
N ILE A 54 17.21 0.28 8.36
CA ILE A 54 16.56 -0.88 7.75
C ILE A 54 16.57 -0.79 6.22
N ILE A 55 16.26 0.38 5.65
CA ILE A 55 16.31 0.58 4.19
C ILE A 55 17.73 0.34 3.66
N SER A 56 18.75 0.82 4.36
CA SER A 56 20.15 0.62 3.99
C SER A 56 20.57 -0.85 4.03
N ASP A 57 20.14 -1.58 5.05
CA ASP A 57 20.56 -2.96 5.31
C ASP A 57 19.74 -3.99 4.52
N THR A 58 18.55 -3.63 4.05
CA THR A 58 17.68 -4.54 3.30
C THR A 58 18.15 -4.70 1.85
N ILE A 59 18.60 -5.90 1.50
CA ILE A 59 18.89 -6.25 0.09
C ILE A 59 17.60 -6.65 -0.61
N ILE A 60 17.09 -5.76 -1.46
CA ILE A 60 15.93 -6.04 -2.33
C ILE A 60 16.43 -6.51 -3.70
N CYS A 61 15.96 -7.68 -4.15
CA CYS A 61 16.31 -8.27 -5.46
C CYS A 61 15.62 -7.57 -6.66
N LEU A 62 14.91 -6.46 -6.43
CA LEU A 62 14.23 -5.68 -7.47
C LEU A 62 15.21 -4.66 -8.07
N PRO A 63 15.58 -4.77 -9.37
CA PRO A 63 16.60 -3.89 -9.94
C PRO A 63 16.09 -2.50 -10.32
N TRP A 64 14.78 -2.25 -10.24
CA TRP A 64 14.14 -1.10 -10.88
C TRP A 64 13.62 -0.02 -9.93
N THR A 65 13.30 -0.36 -8.67
CA THR A 65 12.79 0.59 -7.68
C THR A 65 13.40 0.31 -6.32
N ARG A 66 13.89 1.35 -5.66
CA ARG A 66 14.37 1.30 -4.27
C ARG A 66 13.82 2.50 -3.50
N VAL A 67 13.52 2.30 -2.23
CA VAL A 67 13.23 3.43 -1.34
C VAL A 67 14.55 4.18 -1.11
N PRO A 68 14.59 5.51 -1.26
CA PRO A 68 15.80 6.27 -0.98
C PRO A 68 16.25 6.12 0.48
N CYS A 69 17.53 5.80 0.71
CA CYS A 69 18.05 5.66 2.08
C CYS A 69 17.93 6.97 2.90
N LYS A 70 17.93 8.12 2.24
CA LYS A 70 17.72 9.45 2.85
C LYS A 70 16.29 9.93 2.70
N MET A 71 15.32 9.02 2.78
CA MET A 71 13.90 9.34 2.77
C MET A 71 13.55 10.38 3.84
N SER A 72 12.61 11.27 3.51
CA SER A 72 12.20 12.40 4.35
C SER A 72 13.32 13.45 4.58
N SER A 73 14.37 13.45 3.76
CA SER A 73 15.35 14.56 3.74
C SER A 73 14.87 15.67 2.80
N PRO A 74 15.10 16.96 3.14
CA PRO A 74 14.75 18.08 2.27
C PRO A 74 15.34 18.00 0.86
N SER A 75 16.45 17.26 0.68
CA SER A 75 17.18 17.15 -0.59
C SER A 75 16.64 16.09 -1.56
N HIS A 76 15.88 15.09 -1.09
CA HIS A 76 15.44 13.97 -1.92
C HIS A 76 14.00 14.10 -2.46
N GLY A 77 13.26 15.14 -2.05
CA GLY A 77 11.86 15.29 -2.42
C GLY A 77 10.95 14.23 -1.77
N GLY A 78 9.68 14.22 -2.18
CA GLY A 78 8.70 13.24 -1.72
C GLY A 78 8.89 11.87 -2.39
N LEU A 79 8.46 10.81 -1.70
CA LEU A 79 8.45 9.47 -2.27
C LEU A 79 7.42 9.35 -3.39
N LYS A 80 7.78 8.58 -4.42
CA LYS A 80 6.87 8.17 -5.50
C LYS A 80 5.94 7.05 -5.05
N ALA A 81 4.87 6.81 -5.79
CA ALA A 81 3.87 5.80 -5.45
C ALA A 81 4.47 4.40 -5.25
N THR A 82 5.40 3.98 -6.13
CA THR A 82 6.07 2.67 -6.00
C THR A 82 7.03 2.60 -4.81
N GLU A 83 7.66 3.72 -4.45
CA GLU A 83 8.53 3.81 -3.27
C GLU A 83 7.71 3.73 -1.98
N TRP A 84 6.55 4.39 -1.94
CA TRP A 84 5.56 4.23 -0.85
C TRP A 84 5.10 2.79 -0.70
N ALA A 85 4.76 2.11 -1.81
CA ALA A 85 4.34 0.72 -1.77
C ALA A 85 5.46 -0.18 -1.21
N LEU A 86 6.71 0.01 -1.67
CA LEU A 86 7.84 -0.78 -1.21
C LEU A 86 8.16 -0.52 0.28
N LEU A 87 8.04 0.72 0.74
CA LEU A 87 8.18 1.09 2.14
C LEU A 87 7.22 0.27 3.02
N TYR A 88 5.93 0.27 2.69
CA TYR A 88 4.91 -0.43 3.49
C TYR A 88 4.95 -1.95 3.33
N MET A 89 5.29 -2.48 2.15
CA MET A 89 5.29 -3.93 1.93
C MET A 89 6.53 -4.64 2.51
N VAL A 90 7.65 -3.94 2.66
CA VAL A 90 8.94 -4.54 3.05
C VAL A 90 9.49 -3.92 4.33
N HIS A 91 9.77 -2.61 4.31
CA HIS A 91 10.57 -2.01 5.38
C HIS A 91 9.77 -1.75 6.67
N ILE A 92 8.49 -1.37 6.58
CA ILE A 92 7.64 -1.18 7.76
C ILE A 92 7.39 -2.50 8.52
N PRO A 93 7.06 -3.64 7.87
CA PRO A 93 7.01 -4.94 8.53
C PRO A 93 8.32 -5.29 9.24
N LEU A 94 9.46 -5.08 8.58
CA LEU A 94 10.77 -5.34 9.20
C LEU A 94 11.02 -4.45 10.42
N LEU A 95 10.63 -3.18 10.38
CA LEU A 95 10.71 -2.27 11.52
C LEU A 95 9.89 -2.81 12.69
N ILE A 96 8.62 -3.11 12.46
CA ILE A 96 7.71 -3.62 13.49
C ILE A 96 8.28 -4.91 14.10
N LEU A 97 8.74 -5.84 13.26
CA LEU A 97 9.35 -7.09 13.72
C LEU A 97 10.61 -6.85 14.55
N SER A 98 11.50 -5.95 14.12
CA SER A 98 12.72 -5.63 14.88
C SER A 98 12.42 -5.05 16.26
N GLN A 99 11.38 -4.21 16.36
CA GLN A 99 10.94 -3.63 17.62
C GLN A 99 10.30 -4.69 18.54
N GLN A 100 9.47 -5.58 17.99
CA GLN A 100 8.83 -6.66 18.74
C GLN A 100 9.85 -7.68 19.27
N MET A 101 10.82 -8.10 18.44
CA MET A 101 11.87 -9.04 18.87
C MET A 101 12.74 -8.46 19.98
N SER A 102 13.10 -7.18 19.88
CA SER A 102 13.86 -6.49 20.94
C SER A 102 13.10 -6.45 22.27
N LEU A 103 11.78 -6.31 22.23
CA LEU A 103 10.94 -6.35 23.43
C LEU A 103 10.86 -7.76 24.04
N ASP A 104 10.86 -8.81 23.22
CA ASP A 104 10.74 -10.20 23.69
C ASP A 104 12.05 -10.73 24.32
N GLU A 105 13.22 -10.31 23.81
CA GLU A 105 14.52 -10.64 24.43
C GLU A 105 14.65 -10.12 25.88
N HIS A 106 14.02 -8.98 26.17
CA HIS A 106 13.95 -8.42 27.52
C HIS A 106 12.83 -9.01 28.39
N LYS A 107 11.91 -9.79 27.81
CA LYS A 107 10.81 -10.48 28.51
C LYS A 107 11.18 -11.94 28.79
N THR A 108 12.23 -12.17 29.57
CA THR A 108 12.48 -13.52 30.12
C THR A 108 11.35 -13.98 31.03
N ALA A 109 10.93 -15.23 30.79
CA ALA A 109 9.86 -16.02 31.37
C ALA A 109 9.33 -15.64 32.78
N ASN A 110 7.99 -15.62 32.87
CA ASN A 110 7.17 -15.88 34.07
C ASN A 110 6.45 -14.71 34.77
N THR A 111 6.08 -13.64 34.05
CA THR A 111 5.12 -12.65 34.58
C THR A 111 3.97 -12.47 33.60
N GLN A 112 2.82 -13.07 33.87
CA GLN A 112 1.53 -12.62 33.35
C GLN A 112 1.25 -11.22 33.90
N ARG A 113 1.87 -10.21 33.31
CA ARG A 113 1.55 -8.81 33.60
C ARG A 113 0.42 -8.40 32.69
N ASN A 114 -0.55 -7.68 33.23
CA ASN A 114 -1.54 -6.96 32.42
C ASN A 114 -0.78 -6.03 31.48
N MET A 115 -1.17 -6.01 30.19
CA MET A 115 -0.58 -5.14 29.18
C MET A 115 -0.72 -3.70 29.65
N GLY A 116 0.39 -2.96 29.68
CA GLY A 116 0.34 -1.52 29.98
C GLY A 116 -0.38 -0.78 28.87
N GLN A 117 -1.01 0.37 29.18
CA GLN A 117 -1.77 1.17 28.21
C GLN A 117 -0.95 1.52 26.95
N GLU A 118 0.35 1.79 27.10
CA GLU A 118 1.26 2.08 25.97
C GLU A 118 1.53 0.85 25.09
N GLU A 119 1.64 -0.34 25.69
CA GLU A 119 1.84 -1.61 24.97
C GLU A 119 0.57 -2.01 24.21
N GLU A 120 -0.61 -1.77 24.79
CA GLU A 120 -1.90 -1.98 24.14
C GLU A 120 -2.09 -1.04 22.95
N LEU A 121 -1.72 0.23 23.10
CA LEU A 121 -1.77 1.19 22.01
C LEU A 121 -0.80 0.81 20.86
N ALA A 122 0.43 0.43 21.19
CA ALA A 122 1.41 -0.02 20.20
C ALA A 122 0.92 -1.27 19.45
N HIS A 123 0.26 -2.19 20.16
CA HIS A 123 -0.36 -3.38 19.57
C HIS A 123 -1.48 -3.02 18.59
N GLU A 124 -2.40 -2.12 18.96
CA GLU A 124 -3.48 -1.69 18.07
C GLU A 124 -2.98 -0.93 16.85
N LEU A 125 -1.96 -0.07 17.00
CA LEU A 125 -1.31 0.60 15.88
C LEU A 125 -0.65 -0.39 14.92
N THR A 126 0.02 -1.40 15.47
CA THR A 126 0.65 -2.48 14.71
C THR A 126 -0.38 -3.27 13.92
N LYS A 127 -1.48 -3.66 14.57
CA LYS A 127 -2.59 -4.40 13.95
C LYS A 127 -3.25 -3.59 12.83
N ASN A 128 -3.54 -2.30 13.09
CA ASN A 128 -4.04 -1.39 12.06
C ASN A 128 -3.09 -1.30 10.86
N THR A 129 -1.79 -1.17 11.12
CA THR A 129 -0.75 -1.11 10.08
C THR A 129 -0.71 -2.39 9.24
N PHE A 130 -0.83 -3.57 9.86
CA PHE A 130 -0.86 -4.85 9.12
C PHE A 130 -2.13 -5.04 8.28
N HIS A 131 -3.29 -4.54 8.71
CA HIS A 131 -4.48 -4.53 7.84
C HIS A 131 -4.23 -3.72 6.56
N LEU A 132 -3.62 -2.54 6.68
CA LEU A 132 -3.25 -1.71 5.54
C LEU A 132 -2.25 -2.42 4.62
N ILE A 133 -1.18 -2.98 5.17
CA ILE A 133 -0.14 -3.67 4.40
C ILE A 133 -0.71 -4.87 3.66
N SER A 134 -1.59 -5.64 4.31
CA SER A 134 -2.27 -6.79 3.70
C SER A 134 -3.16 -6.35 2.54
N ALA A 135 -3.92 -5.26 2.71
CA ALA A 135 -4.72 -4.69 1.63
C ALA A 135 -3.84 -4.20 0.45
N ILE A 136 -2.69 -3.56 0.73
CA ILE A 136 -1.73 -3.15 -0.30
C ILE A 136 -1.16 -4.36 -1.04
N ASN A 137 -0.82 -5.45 -0.33
CA ASN A 137 -0.32 -6.69 -0.94
C ASN A 137 -1.33 -7.27 -1.93
N ILE A 138 -2.61 -7.35 -1.55
CA ILE A 138 -3.68 -7.80 -2.46
C ILE A 138 -3.81 -6.83 -3.63
N ALA A 139 -3.87 -5.52 -3.36
CA ALA A 139 -4.11 -4.54 -4.41
C ALA A 139 -2.97 -4.42 -5.42
N THR A 140 -1.78 -4.83 -5.00
CA THR A 140 -0.60 -4.91 -5.84
C THR A 140 -0.30 -6.36 -6.23
N SER A 141 -1.23 -7.31 -6.13
CA SER A 141 -0.98 -8.66 -6.66
C SER A 141 -0.99 -8.67 -8.19
N TRP A 142 -0.36 -9.67 -8.79
CA TRP A 142 -0.43 -9.93 -10.24
C TRP A 142 -1.75 -10.58 -10.65
N THR A 143 -2.37 -11.30 -9.72
CA THR A 143 -3.63 -12.02 -9.89
C THR A 143 -4.47 -11.82 -8.64
N VAL A 144 -5.78 -11.62 -8.80
CA VAL A 144 -6.72 -11.43 -7.69
C VAL A 144 -7.89 -12.35 -7.95
N SER A 145 -8.17 -13.23 -7.00
CA SER A 145 -9.35 -14.10 -6.97
C SER A 145 -10.55 -13.38 -6.34
N THR A 146 -11.75 -13.95 -6.43
CA THR A 146 -12.92 -13.41 -5.73
C THR A 146 -12.72 -13.37 -4.21
N ASP A 147 -12.00 -14.35 -3.65
CA ASP A 147 -11.68 -14.39 -2.23
C ASP A 147 -10.75 -13.24 -1.84
N ASP A 148 -9.77 -12.93 -2.68
CA ASP A 148 -8.88 -11.78 -2.50
C ASP A 148 -9.65 -10.45 -2.56
N VAL A 149 -10.66 -10.33 -3.45
CA VAL A 149 -11.53 -9.15 -3.52
C VAL A 149 -12.27 -8.94 -2.19
N ASN A 150 -12.85 -10.01 -1.64
CA ASN A 150 -13.56 -9.98 -0.37
C ASN A 150 -12.60 -9.69 0.80
N ALA A 151 -11.44 -10.34 0.81
CA ALA A 151 -10.39 -10.12 1.80
C ALA A 151 -9.91 -8.66 1.79
N PHE A 152 -9.70 -8.06 0.61
CA PHE A 152 -9.37 -6.65 0.50
C PHE A 152 -10.45 -5.77 1.13
N ALA A 153 -11.73 -6.02 0.80
CA ALA A 153 -12.84 -5.22 1.31
C ALA A 153 -12.90 -5.26 2.85
N GLU A 154 -12.78 -6.44 3.45
CA GLU A 154 -12.76 -6.61 4.90
C GLU A 154 -11.52 -5.96 5.54
N LEU A 155 -10.32 -6.22 5.02
CA LEU A 155 -9.08 -5.63 5.54
C LEU A 155 -9.12 -4.09 5.48
N TRP A 156 -9.62 -3.54 4.38
CA TRP A 156 -9.73 -2.10 4.19
C TRP A 156 -10.77 -1.48 5.13
N LYS A 157 -11.93 -2.13 5.30
CA LYS A 157 -12.95 -1.74 6.27
C LYS A 157 -12.37 -1.75 7.69
N THR A 158 -11.76 -2.85 8.13
CA THR A 158 -11.17 -2.96 9.47
C THR A 158 -10.07 -1.93 9.69
N PHE A 159 -9.21 -1.68 8.69
CA PHE A 159 -8.23 -0.61 8.72
C PHE A 159 -8.88 0.76 8.92
N ARG A 160 -9.93 1.10 8.15
CA ARG A 160 -10.62 2.39 8.24
C ARG A 160 -11.29 2.60 9.61
N LEU A 161 -11.95 1.57 10.14
CA LEU A 161 -12.60 1.60 11.46
C LEU A 161 -11.59 1.84 12.57
N SER A 162 -10.54 1.00 12.63
CA SER A 162 -9.49 1.12 13.64
C SER A 162 -8.66 2.39 13.48
N ASN A 163 -8.39 2.85 12.25
CA ASN A 163 -7.69 4.12 12.02
C ASN A 163 -8.52 5.33 12.50
N LYS A 164 -9.85 5.30 12.35
CA LYS A 164 -10.73 6.36 12.89
C LYS A 164 -10.74 6.35 14.42
N HIS A 165 -10.69 5.17 15.04
CA HIS A 165 -10.54 5.04 16.48
C HIS A 165 -9.18 5.59 16.95
N LEU A 166 -8.07 5.15 16.35
CA LEU A 166 -6.72 5.60 16.68
C LEU A 166 -6.48 7.09 16.35
N PHE A 167 -7.14 7.64 15.34
CA PHE A 167 -6.93 9.03 14.92
C PHE A 167 -8.27 9.77 14.72
N PRO A 168 -9.04 10.04 15.79
CA PRO A 168 -10.41 10.53 15.70
C PRO A 168 -10.51 11.94 15.12
N LYS A 169 -9.45 12.73 15.25
CA LYS A 169 -9.35 14.09 14.70
C LYS A 169 -9.01 14.10 13.21
N GLN A 170 -8.54 12.98 12.65
CA GLN A 170 -8.12 12.91 11.25
C GLN A 170 -9.35 12.77 10.34
N LYS A 171 -9.53 13.74 9.44
CA LYS A 171 -10.58 13.68 8.41
C LYS A 171 -10.26 12.61 7.36
N SER A 172 -11.29 11.97 6.83
CA SER A 172 -11.15 11.08 5.69
C SER A 172 -10.58 11.84 4.49
N LYS A 173 -9.65 11.21 3.76
CA LYS A 173 -9.03 11.79 2.56
C LYS A 173 -9.74 11.23 1.32
N PRO A 174 -9.81 11.97 0.20
CA PRO A 174 -10.37 11.46 -1.06
C PRO A 174 -9.75 10.14 -1.51
N ASN A 175 -8.45 9.93 -1.27
CA ASN A 175 -7.79 8.66 -1.57
C ASN A 175 -8.36 7.46 -0.80
N TYR A 176 -8.89 7.68 0.41
CA TYR A 176 -9.56 6.61 1.15
C TYR A 176 -10.88 6.23 0.49
N HIS A 177 -11.66 7.22 0.05
CA HIS A 177 -12.87 6.99 -0.74
C HIS A 177 -12.56 6.26 -2.06
N PHE A 178 -11.52 6.67 -2.79
CA PHE A 178 -11.11 5.97 -4.02
C PHE A 178 -10.68 4.52 -3.76
N ALA A 179 -10.10 4.24 -2.60
CA ALA A 179 -9.73 2.89 -2.21
C ALA A 179 -10.94 2.01 -1.89
N ASP A 180 -12.06 2.58 -1.42
CA ASP A 180 -13.30 1.84 -1.18
C ASP A 180 -13.88 1.23 -2.48
N HIS A 181 -13.57 1.84 -3.63
CA HIS A 181 -13.98 1.33 -4.96
C HIS A 181 -13.07 0.23 -5.51
N ILE A 182 -11.94 -0.08 -4.86
CA ILE A 182 -10.98 -1.07 -5.34
C ILE A 182 -11.58 -2.46 -5.58
N PRO A 183 -12.40 -3.04 -4.67
CA PRO A 183 -13.04 -4.34 -4.90
C PRO A 183 -13.85 -4.39 -6.19
N LYS A 184 -14.67 -3.36 -6.42
CA LYS A 184 -15.46 -3.23 -7.65
C LYS A 184 -14.55 -3.12 -8.87
N LEU A 185 -13.48 -2.35 -8.78
CA LEU A 185 -12.51 -2.22 -9.88
C LEU A 185 -11.85 -3.57 -10.21
N PHE A 186 -11.49 -4.39 -9.22
CA PHE A 186 -10.92 -5.72 -9.48
C PHE A 186 -11.86 -6.66 -10.21
N GLN A 187 -13.15 -6.65 -9.87
CA GLN A 187 -14.15 -7.48 -10.54
C GLN A 187 -14.33 -7.11 -12.02
N HIS A 188 -14.15 -5.83 -12.38
CA HIS A 188 -14.35 -5.36 -13.75
C HIS A 188 -13.06 -5.37 -14.59
N TRP A 189 -11.91 -5.08 -13.98
CA TRP A 189 -10.66 -4.77 -14.70
C TRP A 189 -9.46 -5.63 -14.27
N ALA A 190 -9.66 -6.60 -13.38
CA ALA A 190 -8.59 -7.40 -12.79
C ALA A 190 -7.58 -6.53 -11.97
N PRO A 191 -6.48 -7.08 -11.43
CA PRO A 191 -5.59 -6.38 -10.51
C PRO A 191 -4.96 -5.11 -11.10
N LYS A 192 -4.79 -4.10 -10.24
CA LYS A 192 -4.30 -2.78 -10.62
C LYS A 192 -2.88 -2.78 -11.17
N LYS A 193 -2.01 -3.76 -10.89
CA LYS A 193 -0.62 -3.74 -11.38
C LYS A 193 -0.50 -3.61 -12.90
N ALA A 194 -1.43 -4.22 -13.65
CA ALA A 194 -1.45 -4.12 -15.12
C ALA A 194 -1.97 -2.76 -15.63
N SER A 195 -2.83 -2.09 -14.86
CA SER A 195 -3.42 -0.78 -15.18
C SER A 195 -2.78 0.39 -14.42
N ALA A 196 -1.79 0.11 -13.56
CA ALA A 196 -1.15 1.10 -12.72
C ALA A 196 -0.30 2.04 -13.57
N THR A 197 -0.33 3.32 -13.21
CA THR A 197 0.40 4.36 -13.92
C THR A 197 1.91 4.32 -13.71
N TRP A 198 2.43 3.32 -12.99
CA TRP A 198 3.87 3.17 -12.70
C TRP A 198 4.71 3.10 -13.97
N GLY A 199 4.20 2.45 -15.03
CA GLY A 199 4.85 2.45 -16.34
C GLY A 199 4.96 3.85 -16.93
N TYR A 200 3.90 4.65 -16.83
CA TYR A 200 3.89 6.04 -17.31
C TYR A 200 4.80 6.95 -16.48
N GLU A 201 4.80 6.86 -15.15
CA GLU A 201 5.72 7.62 -14.28
C GLU A 201 7.18 7.32 -14.62
N ARG A 202 7.50 6.05 -14.90
CA ARG A 202 8.84 5.63 -15.34
C ARG A 202 9.19 6.24 -16.70
N LEU A 203 8.28 6.19 -17.67
CA LEU A 203 8.48 6.79 -18.99
C LEU A 203 8.70 8.30 -18.89
N ILE A 204 7.90 8.99 -18.07
CA ILE A 204 8.10 10.43 -17.79
C ILE A 204 9.49 10.69 -17.21
N GLY A 205 9.94 9.86 -16.27
CA GLY A 205 11.29 9.99 -15.70
C GLY A 205 12.42 9.76 -16.71
N VAL A 206 12.23 8.84 -17.66
CA VAL A 206 13.17 8.66 -18.78
C VAL A 206 13.13 9.88 -19.70
N PHE A 207 11.94 10.36 -20.05
CA PHE A 207 11.74 11.52 -20.91
C PHE A 207 12.33 12.79 -20.32
N ALA A 208 12.19 13.02 -19.02
CA ALA A 208 12.79 14.14 -18.31
C ALA A 208 14.33 14.12 -18.34
N LYS A 209 14.95 12.94 -18.49
CA LYS A 209 16.41 12.79 -18.57
C LYS A 209 16.95 12.86 -20.00
N MET A 210 16.08 12.80 -21.01
CA MET A 210 16.52 12.95 -22.40
C MET A 210 16.81 14.43 -22.68
N PRO A 211 18.04 14.80 -23.08
CA PRO A 211 18.41 16.18 -23.37
C PRO A 211 17.91 16.60 -24.76
N THR A 212 16.63 16.40 -25.05
CA THR A 212 15.99 16.86 -26.28
C THR A 212 15.27 18.16 -26.00
N ASN A 213 16.06 19.22 -25.85
CA ASN A 213 15.59 20.61 -25.81
C ASN A 213 15.03 20.98 -27.21
N ASN A 214 13.83 20.47 -27.55
CA ASN A 214 13.15 20.65 -28.85
C ASN A 214 13.90 20.18 -30.11
N LYS A 215 14.88 19.27 -30.02
CA LYS A 215 15.61 18.74 -31.18
C LYS A 215 15.14 17.32 -31.57
N ILE A 216 13.89 17.17 -31.97
CA ILE A 216 13.37 15.93 -32.57
C ILE A 216 13.45 16.03 -34.11
N CYS A 217 14.60 16.38 -34.70
CA CYS A 217 14.72 16.32 -36.17
C CYS A 217 16.15 16.35 -36.75
N THR A 218 17.20 16.02 -36.00
CA THR A 218 18.56 16.04 -36.58
C THR A 218 19.30 14.71 -36.51
N SER A 219 18.80 13.74 -35.75
CA SER A 219 19.55 12.50 -35.45
C SER A 219 18.91 11.20 -35.96
N ILE A 220 17.73 11.26 -36.60
CA ILE A 220 17.04 10.06 -37.10
C ILE A 220 17.83 9.40 -38.25
N ASN A 221 18.70 10.13 -38.94
CA ASN A 221 19.58 9.56 -39.98
C ASN A 221 20.78 8.75 -39.45
N LYS A 222 20.95 8.58 -38.13
CA LYS A 222 22.11 7.87 -37.55
C LYS A 222 21.77 6.70 -36.63
N ILE A 223 20.49 6.36 -36.43
CA ILE A 223 20.13 5.16 -35.67
C ILE A 223 20.12 3.97 -36.63
N ASN A 224 21.28 3.32 -36.74
CA ASN A 224 21.39 2.06 -37.44
C ASN A 224 20.62 1.00 -36.59
N ILE A 225 19.48 0.55 -37.10
CA ILE A 225 18.52 -0.31 -36.40
C ILE A 225 19.16 -1.62 -35.87
N PHE A 226 20.26 -2.05 -36.49
CA PHE A 226 21.07 -3.20 -36.09
C PHE A 226 21.75 -3.06 -34.72
N THR A 227 22.01 -1.84 -34.25
CA THR A 227 22.63 -1.60 -32.94
C THR A 227 21.64 -1.74 -31.77
N LEU A 228 20.33 -1.56 -32.03
CA LEU A 228 19.29 -1.74 -31.00
C LEU A 228 19.02 -3.22 -30.72
N ILE A 229 19.08 -4.08 -31.75
CA ILE A 229 18.81 -5.51 -31.65
C ILE A 229 19.92 -6.24 -30.87
N LYS A 230 21.19 -5.80 -30.99
CA LYS A 230 22.32 -6.39 -30.24
C LYS A 230 22.34 -6.10 -28.74
N ARG A 231 21.52 -5.16 -28.24
CA ARG A 231 21.45 -4.78 -26.83
C ARG A 231 20.28 -5.42 -26.07
N MET A 232 19.45 -6.21 -26.76
CA MET A 232 18.26 -6.86 -26.18
C MET A 232 18.40 -8.38 -26.04
N ASN A 233 19.59 -8.94 -26.30
CA ASN A 233 19.95 -10.32 -25.94
C ASN A 233 20.95 -10.31 -24.79
#